data_AF-A0A950V4A9-F1
#
_entry.id   AF-A0A950V4A9-F1
#
_cell.length_a   1.000
_cell.length_b   1.000
_cell.length_c   1.000
_cell.angle_alpha   90.00
_cell.angle_beta   90.00
_cell.angle_gamma   90.00
#
_symmetry.space_group_name_H-M   'P 1'
#
loop_
_entity.id
_entity.type
_entity.pdbx_description
1 polymer ?
#
loop_
_entity_poly.entity_id
_entity_poly.type
_entity_poly.pdbx_seq_one_letter_code
_entity_poly.pdbx_strand_id
1 'polypeptide(L)'
;NNMLDEAREKFIFETTKEIVEECGDSLAGREERREDASAHGKLVIACIPSRDEADELIALMLAQILSAEGHRAQAVPLGSVEETLRGVVEMNPDVLFISALPPSTLSHTRLLCRKARQGSPGLKVVIGLWGSGGDLQMFQERLGAGCSEFIVRSLSQAVKQVHAEESPSAADADTDAAVQEAQH
;
A
#
# COMPACT_ATOMS: atom_id res chain seq x y z
N ASN A 1 -16.58 -33.64 -5.79
CA ASN A 1 -17.35 -32.38 -5.88
C ASN A 1 -16.47 -31.11 -5.80
N ASN A 2 -15.13 -31.19 -5.91
CA ASN A 2 -14.21 -30.04 -5.74
C ASN A 2 -14.09 -29.13 -6.97
N MET A 3 -14.15 -29.70 -8.18
CA MET A 3 -13.92 -28.99 -9.44
C MET A 3 -15.02 -27.96 -9.77
N LEU A 4 -16.24 -28.17 -9.25
CA LEU A 4 -17.33 -27.19 -9.34
C LEU A 4 -17.16 -26.03 -8.36
N ASP A 5 -16.37 -26.22 -7.30
CA ASP A 5 -16.11 -25.20 -6.27
C ASP A 5 -14.99 -24.26 -6.76
N GLU A 6 -13.90 -24.81 -7.27
CA GLU A 6 -12.80 -24.05 -7.89
C GLU A 6 -13.26 -23.21 -9.10
N ALA A 7 -14.11 -23.78 -9.96
CA ALA A 7 -14.67 -23.05 -11.09
C ALA A 7 -15.60 -21.89 -10.66
N ARG A 8 -16.32 -22.07 -9.55
CA ARG A 8 -17.18 -21.01 -8.98
C ARG A 8 -16.35 -19.93 -8.30
N GLU A 9 -15.34 -20.30 -7.53
CA GLU A 9 -14.40 -19.38 -6.90
C GLU A 9 -13.73 -18.50 -7.95
N LYS A 10 -13.20 -19.12 -9.01
CA LYS A 10 -12.60 -18.38 -10.13
C LYS A 10 -13.59 -17.43 -10.80
N PHE A 11 -14.82 -17.89 -11.06
CA PHE A 11 -15.84 -17.02 -11.66
C PHE A 11 -16.16 -15.80 -10.77
N ILE A 12 -16.34 -16.01 -9.47
CA ILE A 12 -16.58 -14.91 -8.52
C ILE A 12 -15.41 -13.94 -8.53
N PHE A 13 -14.18 -14.45 -8.53
CA PHE A 13 -12.99 -13.60 -8.56
C PHE A 13 -12.92 -12.75 -9.82
N GLU A 14 -13.03 -13.37 -11.00
CA GLU A 14 -12.96 -12.65 -12.29
C GLU A 14 -14.06 -11.59 -12.39
N THR A 15 -15.31 -11.92 -12.05
CA THR A 15 -16.40 -10.93 -12.05
C THR A 15 -16.15 -9.79 -11.06
N THR A 16 -15.59 -10.09 -9.88
CA THR A 16 -15.29 -9.04 -8.89
C THR A 16 -14.15 -8.15 -9.39
N LYS A 17 -13.14 -8.75 -10.04
CA LYS A 17 -12.02 -8.02 -10.64
C LYS A 17 -12.49 -7.08 -11.74
N GLU A 18 -13.34 -7.53 -12.64
CA GLU A 18 -13.95 -6.71 -13.69
C GLU A 18 -14.66 -5.46 -13.10
N ILE A 19 -15.43 -5.65 -12.02
CA ILE A 19 -16.13 -4.54 -11.34
C ILE A 19 -15.13 -3.55 -10.71
N VAL A 20 -14.06 -4.06 -10.10
CA VAL A 20 -13.00 -3.22 -9.51
C VAL A 20 -12.26 -2.43 -10.59
N GLU A 21 -11.97 -3.05 -11.74
CA GLU A 21 -11.35 -2.38 -12.88
C GLU A 21 -12.26 -1.26 -13.43
N GLU A 22 -13.56 -1.53 -13.62
CA GLU A 22 -14.55 -0.51 -14.04
C GLU A 22 -14.67 0.65 -13.05
N CYS A 23 -14.61 0.36 -11.75
CA CYS A 23 -14.58 1.38 -10.70
C CYS A 23 -13.31 2.25 -10.79
N GLY A 24 -12.17 1.63 -11.09
CA GLY A 24 -10.91 2.32 -11.35
C GLY A 24 -10.97 3.30 -12.50
N ASP A 25 -11.54 2.88 -13.64
CA ASP A 25 -11.70 3.74 -14.82
C ASP A 25 -12.56 4.97 -14.51
N SER A 26 -13.63 4.77 -13.73
CA SER A 26 -14.51 5.84 -13.27
C SER A 26 -13.79 6.84 -12.36
N LEU A 27 -12.83 6.37 -11.54
CA LEU A 27 -12.01 7.20 -10.67
C LEU A 27 -10.92 7.96 -11.45
N ALA A 28 -10.28 7.31 -12.42
CA ALA A 28 -9.29 7.93 -13.30
C ALA A 28 -9.88 9.13 -14.06
N GLY A 29 -11.11 9.00 -14.59
CA GLY A 29 -11.83 10.12 -15.23
C GLY A 29 -12.21 11.28 -14.30
N ARG A 30 -12.05 11.12 -12.98
CA ARG A 30 -12.17 12.19 -11.96
C ARG A 30 -10.81 12.80 -11.63
N GLU A 31 -9.74 12.01 -11.64
CA GLU A 31 -8.36 12.45 -11.43
C GLU A 31 -7.89 13.42 -12.53
N GLU A 32 -8.12 13.07 -13.81
CA GLU A 32 -7.80 13.94 -14.96
C GLU A 32 -8.44 15.34 -14.84
N ARG A 33 -9.58 15.45 -14.16
CA ARG A 33 -10.27 16.72 -13.90
C ARG A 33 -9.74 17.49 -12.69
N ARG A 34 -8.98 16.84 -11.81
CA ARG A 34 -8.41 17.39 -10.57
C ARG A 34 -6.94 17.79 -10.72
N GLU A 35 -6.20 17.23 -11.68
CA GLU A 35 -4.78 17.52 -11.89
C GLU A 35 -4.49 19.02 -12.15
N ASP A 36 -5.47 19.77 -12.62
CA ASP A 36 -5.38 21.23 -12.80
C ASP A 36 -5.28 22.03 -11.47
N ALA A 37 -5.49 21.41 -10.30
CA ALA A 37 -5.75 22.13 -9.05
C ALA A 37 -4.83 21.84 -7.84
N SER A 38 -3.92 20.85 -7.86
CA SER A 38 -3.16 20.46 -6.64
C SER A 38 -1.65 20.71 -6.72
N ALA A 39 -1.14 21.52 -5.77
CA ALA A 39 0.27 21.87 -5.59
C ALA A 39 0.95 21.15 -4.39
N HIS A 40 0.30 20.14 -3.78
CA HIS A 40 0.87 19.37 -2.67
C HIS A 40 1.64 18.14 -3.19
N GLY A 41 2.73 17.77 -2.51
CA GLY A 41 3.67 16.74 -2.95
C GLY A 41 3.00 15.36 -3.11
N LYS A 42 2.94 14.87 -4.35
CA LYS A 42 2.37 13.55 -4.67
C LYS A 42 3.34 12.44 -4.21
N LEU A 43 2.98 11.68 -3.18
CA LEU A 43 3.70 10.46 -2.79
C LEU A 43 3.65 9.39 -3.90
N VAL A 44 4.74 8.64 -4.04
CA VAL A 44 4.82 7.42 -4.86
C VAL A 44 4.51 6.21 -3.97
N ILE A 45 3.52 5.41 -4.34
CA ILE A 45 2.97 4.37 -3.47
C ILE A 45 2.87 3.05 -4.23
N ALA A 46 3.55 2.02 -3.73
CA ALA A 46 3.39 0.66 -4.22
C ALA A 46 2.42 -0.12 -3.33
N CYS A 47 1.44 -0.78 -3.92
CA CYS A 47 0.53 -1.71 -3.22
C CYS A 47 0.83 -3.14 -3.70
N ILE A 48 1.16 -4.05 -2.80
CA ILE A 48 1.48 -5.44 -3.16
C ILE A 48 0.57 -6.44 -2.45
N PRO A 49 0.18 -7.54 -3.11
CA PRO A 49 -0.49 -8.64 -2.44
C PRO A 49 0.43 -9.31 -1.42
N SER A 50 -0.10 -9.73 -0.29
CA SER A 50 0.65 -10.52 0.68
C SER A 50 0.71 -11.98 0.27
N ARG A 51 -0.26 -12.55 -0.45
CA ARG A 51 -0.26 -13.99 -0.70
C ARG A 51 -1.03 -14.46 -1.93
N ASP A 52 -2.25 -13.98 -2.11
CA ASP A 52 -3.17 -14.55 -3.10
C ASP A 52 -3.95 -13.48 -3.86
N GLU A 53 -4.80 -13.93 -4.79
CA GLU A 53 -5.56 -13.10 -5.70
C GLU A 53 -6.51 -12.12 -4.97
N ALA A 54 -7.02 -12.51 -3.79
CA ALA A 54 -7.86 -11.64 -2.98
C ALA A 54 -7.05 -10.48 -2.37
N ASP A 55 -5.82 -10.75 -1.92
CA ASP A 55 -4.89 -9.71 -1.48
C ASP A 55 -4.54 -8.75 -2.64
N GLU A 56 -4.38 -9.29 -3.85
CA GLU A 56 -4.06 -8.52 -5.06
C GLU A 56 -5.21 -7.58 -5.44
N LEU A 57 -6.43 -8.10 -5.38
CA LEU A 57 -7.62 -7.31 -5.69
C LEU A 57 -7.76 -6.11 -4.75
N ILE A 58 -7.53 -6.28 -3.45
CA ILE A 58 -7.60 -5.14 -2.52
C ILE A 58 -6.40 -4.19 -2.72
N ALA A 59 -5.22 -4.70 -3.08
CA ALA A 59 -4.08 -3.85 -3.44
C ALA A 59 -4.40 -2.96 -4.65
N LEU A 60 -5.08 -3.52 -5.66
CA LEU A 60 -5.57 -2.79 -6.83
C LEU A 60 -6.60 -1.72 -6.45
N MET A 61 -7.61 -2.09 -5.64
CA MET A 61 -8.61 -1.14 -5.15
C MET A 61 -7.95 0.02 -4.39
N LEU A 62 -6.98 -0.26 -3.52
CA LEU A 62 -6.28 0.77 -2.76
C LEU A 62 -5.49 1.69 -3.68
N ALA A 63 -4.76 1.14 -4.66
CA ALA A 63 -4.01 1.94 -5.62
C ALA A 63 -4.93 2.89 -6.40
N GLN A 64 -6.06 2.41 -6.91
CA GLN A 64 -7.03 3.24 -7.64
C GLN A 64 -7.59 4.37 -6.77
N ILE A 65 -7.91 4.09 -5.50
CA ILE A 65 -8.40 5.12 -4.57
C ILE A 65 -7.33 6.18 -4.30
N LEU A 66 -6.09 5.77 -4.05
CA LEU A 66 -4.99 6.69 -3.76
C LEU A 66 -4.62 7.54 -4.99
N SER A 67 -4.67 6.97 -6.19
CA SER A 67 -4.50 7.75 -7.43
C SER A 67 -5.61 8.79 -7.59
N ALA A 68 -6.87 8.43 -7.31
CA ALA A 68 -7.98 9.38 -7.34
C ALA A 68 -7.87 10.53 -6.32
N GLU A 69 -7.13 10.33 -5.23
CA GLU A 69 -6.77 11.37 -4.25
C GLU A 69 -5.53 12.19 -4.67
N GLY A 70 -4.91 11.85 -5.80
CA GLY A 70 -3.85 12.62 -6.45
C GLY A 70 -2.45 12.05 -6.28
N HIS A 71 -2.29 10.86 -5.68
CA HIS A 71 -0.98 10.22 -5.49
C HIS A 71 -0.52 9.43 -6.74
N ARG A 72 0.78 9.14 -6.84
CA ARG A 72 1.28 8.17 -7.83
C ARG A 72 1.23 6.76 -7.22
N ALA A 73 0.04 6.16 -7.21
CA ALA A 73 -0.16 4.83 -6.63
C ALA A 73 -0.32 3.75 -7.71
N GLN A 74 0.32 2.59 -7.49
CA GLN A 74 0.21 1.44 -8.39
C GLN A 74 0.19 0.14 -7.60
N ALA A 75 -0.63 -0.82 -8.07
CA ALA A 75 -0.59 -2.19 -7.58
C ALA A 75 0.46 -3.00 -8.36
N VAL A 76 1.32 -3.72 -7.64
CA VAL A 76 2.22 -4.71 -8.23
C VAL A 76 1.47 -6.04 -8.31
N PRO A 77 1.41 -6.69 -9.48
CA PRO A 77 0.70 -7.94 -9.63
C PRO A 77 1.22 -9.05 -8.70
N LEU A 78 0.35 -10.02 -8.42
CA LEU A 78 0.73 -11.23 -7.71
C LEU A 78 1.76 -12.02 -8.54
N GLY A 79 2.87 -12.37 -7.91
CA GLY A 79 3.94 -13.14 -8.51
C GLY A 79 4.76 -13.86 -7.45
N SER A 80 5.93 -14.36 -7.83
CA SER A 80 6.91 -14.79 -6.84
C SER A 80 7.34 -13.62 -5.95
N VAL A 81 7.80 -13.91 -4.74
CA VAL A 81 8.31 -12.89 -3.80
C VAL A 81 9.40 -12.03 -4.47
N GLU A 82 10.28 -12.64 -5.24
CA GLU A 82 11.35 -11.96 -5.97
C GLU A 82 10.81 -11.04 -7.07
N GLU A 83 9.82 -11.48 -7.86
CA GLU A 83 9.22 -10.67 -8.93
C GLU A 83 8.45 -9.47 -8.36
N THR A 84 7.63 -9.69 -7.34
CA THR A 84 6.87 -8.62 -6.68
C THR A 84 7.82 -7.57 -6.09
N LEU A 85 8.88 -8.01 -5.39
CA LEU A 85 9.84 -7.08 -4.80
C LEU A 85 10.70 -6.35 -5.85
N ARG A 86 11.02 -6.98 -6.97
CA ARG A 86 11.65 -6.29 -8.10
C ARG A 86 10.76 -5.15 -8.60
N GLY A 87 9.46 -5.39 -8.77
CA GLY A 87 8.51 -4.35 -9.14
C GLY A 87 8.47 -3.19 -8.13
N VAL A 88 8.53 -3.50 -6.83
CA VAL A 88 8.63 -2.47 -5.78
C VAL A 88 9.93 -1.66 -5.91
N VAL A 89 11.07 -2.31 -6.11
CA VAL A 89 12.36 -1.63 -6.26
C VAL A 89 12.40 -0.75 -7.52
N GLU A 90 11.86 -1.24 -8.64
CA GLU A 90 11.76 -0.49 -9.90
C GLU A 90 10.88 0.76 -9.75
N MET A 91 9.80 0.67 -8.97
CA MET A 91 8.92 1.80 -8.68
C MET A 91 9.55 2.83 -7.73
N ASN A 92 10.49 2.41 -6.87
CA ASN A 92 11.12 3.21 -5.83
C ASN A 92 10.13 4.07 -5.03
N PRO A 93 9.14 3.47 -4.35
CA PRO A 93 8.06 4.19 -3.70
C PRO A 93 8.51 4.84 -2.38
N ASP A 94 7.82 5.92 -2.00
CA ASP A 94 7.91 6.52 -0.66
C ASP A 94 7.23 5.62 0.39
N VAL A 95 6.14 4.95 -0.01
CA VAL A 95 5.32 4.09 0.84
C VAL A 95 5.01 2.77 0.15
N LEU A 96 5.23 1.65 0.86
CA LEU A 96 4.82 0.32 0.46
C LEU A 96 3.63 -0.15 1.31
N PHE A 97 2.50 -0.42 0.66
CA PHE A 97 1.38 -1.14 1.26
C PHE A 97 1.51 -2.64 0.98
N ILE A 98 1.48 -3.46 2.04
CA ILE A 98 1.33 -4.92 1.93
C ILE A 98 -0.11 -5.27 2.29
N SER A 99 -0.88 -5.71 1.30
CA SER A 99 -2.29 -6.04 1.36
C SER A 99 -2.51 -7.47 1.85
N ALA A 100 -3.26 -7.69 2.92
CA ALA A 100 -3.46 -9.00 3.52
C ALA A 100 -4.90 -9.19 4.06
N LEU A 101 -5.58 -10.25 3.61
CA LEU A 101 -6.89 -10.68 4.11
C LEU A 101 -6.74 -11.87 5.07
N PRO A 102 -7.33 -11.83 6.28
CA PRO A 102 -7.41 -13.01 7.15
C PRO A 102 -8.11 -14.20 6.45
N PRO A 103 -7.65 -15.45 6.67
CA PRO A 103 -6.68 -15.87 7.67
C PRO A 103 -5.21 -15.86 7.16
N SER A 104 -4.84 -14.95 6.26
CA SER A 104 -3.48 -14.86 5.72
C SER A 104 -2.40 -15.01 6.78
N THR A 105 -1.38 -15.80 6.44
CA THR A 105 -0.28 -16.07 7.36
C THR A 105 0.57 -14.80 7.48
N LEU A 106 0.53 -14.13 8.64
CA LEU A 106 1.43 -13.01 8.96
C LEU A 106 2.92 -13.31 8.69
N SER A 107 3.29 -14.60 8.67
CA SER A 107 4.61 -15.06 8.24
C SER A 107 5.00 -14.59 6.84
N HIS A 108 4.07 -14.59 5.88
CA HIS A 108 4.36 -14.16 4.51
C HIS A 108 4.46 -12.64 4.42
N THR A 109 3.55 -11.92 5.07
CA THR A 109 3.62 -10.45 5.22
C THR A 109 4.96 -10.02 5.83
N ARG A 110 5.42 -10.72 6.87
CA ARG A 110 6.72 -10.47 7.52
C ARG A 110 7.91 -10.78 6.61
N LEU A 111 7.82 -11.80 5.76
CA LEU A 111 8.86 -12.11 4.77
C LEU A 111 8.98 -10.98 3.74
N LEU A 112 7.85 -10.55 3.17
CA LEU A 112 7.80 -9.47 2.18
C LEU A 112 8.35 -8.17 2.76
N CYS A 113 7.88 -7.77 3.94
CA CYS A 113 8.40 -6.60 4.63
C CYS A 113 9.93 -6.65 4.80
N ARG A 114 10.45 -7.75 5.36
CA ARG A 114 11.88 -7.87 5.64
C ARG A 114 12.70 -7.73 4.37
N LYS A 115 12.30 -8.41 3.30
CA LYS A 115 13.01 -8.36 2.02
C LYS A 115 12.86 -6.98 1.35
N ALA A 116 11.70 -6.35 1.44
CA ALA A 116 11.51 -4.98 0.92
C ALA A 116 12.47 -3.98 1.59
N ARG A 117 12.60 -4.04 2.92
CA ARG A 117 13.54 -3.17 3.66
C ARG A 117 15.01 -3.50 3.39
N GLN A 118 15.34 -4.75 3.07
CA GLN A 118 16.69 -5.11 2.63
C GLN A 118 17.04 -4.49 1.28
N GLY A 119 16.07 -4.39 0.36
CA GLY A 119 16.25 -3.73 -0.95
C GLY A 119 16.23 -2.19 -0.87
N SER A 120 15.44 -1.64 0.05
CA SER A 120 15.25 -0.19 0.22
C SER A 120 15.29 0.19 1.71
N PRO A 121 16.48 0.43 2.29
CA PRO A 121 16.61 0.89 3.67
C PRO A 121 15.93 2.25 3.84
N GLY A 122 14.95 2.34 4.74
CA GLY A 122 14.16 3.55 4.97
C GLY A 122 12.79 3.57 4.30
N LEU A 123 12.47 2.56 3.47
CA LEU A 123 11.13 2.40 2.91
C LEU A 123 10.08 2.28 4.03
N LYS A 124 9.07 3.15 4.01
CA LYS A 124 7.92 3.09 4.90
C LYS A 124 7.01 1.96 4.46
N VAL A 125 6.69 1.04 5.37
CA VAL A 125 5.85 -0.14 5.14
C VAL A 125 4.58 -0.05 5.98
N VAL A 126 3.44 -0.01 5.31
CA VAL A 126 2.12 -0.09 5.93
C VAL A 126 1.52 -1.45 5.62
N ILE A 127 0.98 -2.12 6.65
CA ILE A 127 0.27 -3.39 6.46
C ILE A 127 -1.23 -3.13 6.47
N GLY A 128 -1.89 -3.46 5.37
CA GLY A 128 -3.34 -3.48 5.28
C GLY A 128 -3.87 -4.85 5.67
N LEU A 129 -4.38 -5.00 6.89
CA LEU A 129 -5.00 -6.23 7.37
C LEU A 129 -6.53 -6.13 7.29
N TRP A 130 -7.05 -6.37 6.09
CA TRP A 130 -8.43 -6.02 5.72
C TRP A 130 -9.47 -6.90 6.41
N GLY A 131 -10.56 -6.28 6.89
CA GLY A 131 -11.69 -7.03 7.45
C GLY A 131 -11.37 -7.82 8.72
N SER A 132 -10.20 -7.61 9.30
CA SER A 132 -9.86 -8.25 10.57
C SER A 132 -10.71 -7.65 11.69
N GLY A 133 -11.28 -8.51 12.56
CA GLY A 133 -11.96 -8.12 13.81
C GLY A 133 -11.15 -8.35 15.10
N GLY A 134 -9.94 -8.91 14.99
CA GLY A 134 -9.08 -9.27 16.14
C GLY A 134 -8.19 -8.15 16.69
N ASP A 135 -7.45 -8.45 17.75
CA ASP A 135 -6.59 -7.49 18.46
C ASP A 135 -5.39 -7.04 17.61
N LEU A 136 -5.30 -5.74 17.30
CA LEU A 136 -4.19 -5.12 16.57
C LEU A 136 -2.85 -5.32 17.28
N GLN A 137 -2.83 -5.31 18.61
CA GLN A 137 -1.61 -5.48 19.39
C GLN A 137 -1.05 -6.89 19.19
N MET A 138 -1.91 -7.90 19.24
CA MET A 138 -1.54 -9.28 18.93
C MET A 138 -1.00 -9.43 17.49
N PHE A 139 -1.59 -8.72 16.52
CA PHE A 139 -1.09 -8.72 15.15
C PHE A 139 0.31 -8.08 15.05
N GLN A 140 0.53 -6.94 15.70
CA GLN A 140 1.83 -6.28 15.76
C GLN A 140 2.89 -7.17 16.41
N GLU A 141 2.58 -7.79 17.55
CA GLU A 141 3.50 -8.72 18.24
C GLU A 141 3.92 -9.89 17.34
N ARG A 142 2.98 -10.46 16.59
CA ARG A 142 3.24 -11.59 15.69
C ARG A 142 4.04 -11.19 14.44
N LEU A 143 3.79 -9.99 13.91
CA LEU A 143 4.56 -9.41 12.81
C LEU A 143 6.01 -9.09 13.25
N GLY A 144 6.18 -8.71 14.51
CA GLY A 144 7.46 -8.38 15.11
C GLY A 144 7.82 -6.91 14.91
N ALA A 145 8.63 -6.39 15.83
CA ALA A 145 9.06 -5.00 15.82
C ALA A 145 9.80 -4.65 14.52
N GLY A 146 9.50 -3.48 13.96
CA GLY A 146 10.12 -2.97 12.73
C GLY A 146 9.59 -3.57 11.44
N CYS A 147 8.57 -4.44 11.49
CA CYS A 147 7.92 -4.93 10.27
C CYS A 147 7.16 -3.80 9.58
N SER A 148 6.23 -3.15 10.27
CA SER A 148 5.49 -2.02 9.72
C SER A 148 5.53 -0.84 10.66
N GLU A 149 5.43 0.36 10.08
CA GLU A 149 5.18 1.60 10.81
C GLU A 149 3.72 1.62 11.28
N PHE A 150 2.80 1.15 10.44
CA PHE A 150 1.37 1.18 10.73
C PHE A 150 0.66 -0.10 10.27
N ILE A 151 -0.45 -0.41 10.93
CA ILE A 151 -1.41 -1.44 10.51
C ILE A 151 -2.77 -0.78 10.36
N VAL A 152 -3.36 -0.91 9.18
CA VAL A 152 -4.70 -0.41 8.85
C VAL A 152 -5.63 -1.58 8.56
N ARG A 153 -6.93 -1.40 8.74
CA ARG A 153 -7.94 -2.48 8.61
C ARG A 153 -9.02 -2.21 7.58
N SER A 154 -9.04 -1.00 7.04
CA SER A 154 -9.94 -0.58 5.98
C SER A 154 -9.22 0.33 4.99
N LEU A 155 -9.72 0.36 3.75
CA LEU A 155 -9.23 1.28 2.72
C LEU A 155 -9.34 2.74 3.19
N SER A 156 -10.41 3.10 3.90
CA SER A 156 -10.56 4.43 4.48
C SER A 156 -9.51 4.79 5.54
N GLN A 157 -9.02 3.82 6.32
CA GLN A 157 -7.90 4.04 7.24
C GLN A 157 -6.57 4.17 6.48
N ALA A 158 -6.38 3.39 5.41
CA ALA A 158 -5.19 3.48 4.55
C ALA A 158 -5.07 4.87 3.94
N VAL A 159 -6.15 5.41 3.36
CA VAL A 159 -6.19 6.78 2.80
C VAL A 159 -5.85 7.82 3.86
N LYS A 160 -6.44 7.73 5.06
CA LYS A 160 -6.11 8.64 6.18
C LYS A 160 -4.65 8.57 6.58
N GLN A 161 -4.05 7.37 6.55
CA GLN A 161 -2.63 7.21 6.86
C GLN A 161 -1.77 7.92 5.82
N VAL A 162 -2.08 7.79 4.53
CA VAL A 162 -1.31 8.46 3.47
C VAL A 162 -1.40 9.99 3.61
N HIS A 163 -2.59 10.54 3.87
CA HIS A 163 -2.72 11.99 4.11
C HIS A 163 -1.94 12.49 5.34
N ALA A 164 -1.77 11.66 6.37
CA ALA A 164 -0.94 12.03 7.51
C ALA A 164 0.55 12.12 7.14
N GLU A 165 1.00 11.36 6.14
CA GLU A 165 2.38 11.39 5.62
C GLU A 165 2.65 12.54 4.64
N GLU A 166 1.61 13.13 4.03
CA GLU A 166 1.74 14.31 3.14
C GLU A 166 2.15 15.58 3.89
N SER A 167 1.86 15.66 5.19
CA SER A 167 2.30 16.78 6.01
C SER A 167 3.82 16.70 6.17
N PRO A 168 4.60 17.68 5.69
CA PRO A 168 6.03 17.66 5.87
C PRO A 168 6.31 17.56 7.37
N SER A 169 7.03 16.51 7.76
CA SER A 169 7.69 16.48 9.05
C SER A 169 8.52 17.75 9.14
N ALA A 170 8.13 18.67 10.01
CA ALA A 170 8.85 19.90 10.30
C ALA A 170 10.27 19.68 10.88
N ALA A 171 10.79 18.45 10.81
CA ALA A 171 12.08 18.04 11.35
C ALA A 171 13.27 18.39 10.44
N ASP A 172 13.06 18.70 9.16
CA ASP A 172 14.16 19.04 8.23
C ASP A 172 14.29 20.56 7.95
N ALA A 173 13.39 21.39 8.49
CA ALA A 173 13.44 22.85 8.30
C ALA A 173 14.39 23.59 9.27
N ASP A 174 14.98 22.90 10.25
CA ASP A 174 15.80 23.54 11.30
C ASP A 174 17.32 23.42 11.07
N THR A 175 17.77 22.81 9.97
CA THR A 175 19.23 22.65 9.72
C THR A 175 19.85 23.75 8.85
N ASP A 176 19.04 24.60 8.19
CA ASP A 176 19.56 25.69 7.35
C ASP A 176 19.54 27.08 8.02
N ALA A 177 18.85 27.22 9.16
CA ALA A 177 18.80 28.49 9.91
C ALA A 177 20.03 28.74 10.79
N ALA A 178 20.77 27.69 11.17
CA ALA A 178 21.91 27.81 12.10
C ALA A 178 23.23 28.24 11.45
N VAL A 179 23.32 28.35 10.11
CA VAL A 179 24.57 28.70 9.42
C VAL A 179 24.65 30.18 9.03
N GLN A 180 23.56 30.95 9.09
CA GLN A 180 23.55 32.38 8.71
C GLN A 180 23.72 33.39 9.86
N GLU A 181 23.58 32.99 11.12
CA GLU A 181 23.77 33.92 12.27
C GLU A 181 25.20 34.01 12.81
N ALA A 182 26.17 33.29 12.23
CA ALA A 182 27.58 33.33 12.67
C ALA A 182 28.48 34.32 11.89
N GLN A 183 27.92 35.22 11.07
CA GLN A 183 28.72 36.16 10.26
C GLN A 183 28.23 37.63 10.30
N HIS A 184 27.64 38.10 11.40
CA HIS A 184 27.50 39.53 11.66
C HIS A 184 27.93 39.91 13.08
#